data_AF-A0A7W1LXT8-F1
#
_entry.id   AF-A0A7W1LXT8-F1
#
_cell.length_a   1.000
_cell.length_b   1.000
_cell.length_c   1.000
_cell.angle_alpha   90.00
_cell.angle_beta   90.00
_cell.angle_gamma   90.00
#
_symmetry.space_group_name_H-M   'P 1'
#
loop_
_entity.id
_entity.type
_entity.pdbx_description
1 polymer ?
#
loop_
_entity_poly.entity_id
_entity_poly.type
_entity_poly.pdbx_seq_one_letter_code
_entity_poly.pdbx_strand_id
1 'polypeptide(L)'
;MRYLILRRYFITLLLLVAALTTGCLNQNQTPAPQGQSAQPQRERVVGTRGGSISYRVSTPPKTFNYVMASDGDTILVALYLMGGRLAEFDQDTLKYVPALAESWQWASDERTLDLTLRDGLRFSDGHPLTADDVLFTFRAIYDERTGSPAMRDAMSIGERPIEVSVADARHLRLIFPEPVAAPENYLSNLAVLPRHILEEDFNKGTFKDAYAITSDPQRIVSAGAFIVEAVKPGERITFKRNPNYWKKDQAGNGLPYLDGLVIEVVSDANNGMARLSQGTMDIFDRLRPTDYASLRTSQGSVRAFDLGPGLLTDHIIFNQNLGQQNGKPIVDPVKSAWFTDVRFRRAVSHAIDRASIVNSTLQGLATPLYGFISSGNRIWAATELPRTEYDLGRSRALLSEAGFQLRGSQDAPELFDGKGNPVAWTLIVPAESEPRVAMATVIQEDLVRLGMKVQIATIENAQVTARRTQTYEYDAILFGTNATEPDPSSYTNFLRSSSATHDWYPKQEKPATPWEE
;
A
#
# COMPACT_ATOMS: atom_id res chain seq x y z
N MET A 1 52.22 -35.17 -68.09
CA MET A 1 53.15 -35.60 -67.02
C MET A 1 53.22 -34.51 -65.95
N ARG A 2 52.09 -34.27 -65.30
CA ARG A 2 51.83 -33.05 -64.53
C ARG A 2 50.90 -33.41 -63.38
N TYR A 3 51.38 -33.42 -62.15
CA TYR A 3 50.57 -33.15 -60.95
C TYR A 3 51.50 -32.74 -59.79
N LEU A 4 52.37 -31.77 -60.06
CA LEU A 4 52.76 -30.76 -59.07
C LEU A 4 51.65 -29.71 -59.09
N ILE A 5 50.54 -29.99 -58.39
CA ILE A 5 49.46 -29.09 -57.90
C ILE A 5 48.51 -30.03 -57.13
N LEU A 6 48.92 -30.51 -55.95
CA LEU A 6 48.02 -31.29 -55.08
C LEU A 6 48.43 -31.22 -53.59
N ARG A 7 48.85 -30.04 -53.14
CA ARG A 7 49.13 -29.76 -51.72
C ARG A 7 48.67 -28.38 -51.24
N ARG A 8 47.67 -27.81 -51.93
CA ARG A 8 46.96 -26.57 -51.53
C ARG A 8 45.43 -26.69 -51.53
N TYR A 9 44.86 -27.88 -51.76
CA TYR A 9 43.41 -28.13 -51.75
C TYR A 9 42.95 -29.11 -50.64
N PHE A 10 43.78 -29.34 -49.61
CA PHE A 10 43.43 -30.20 -48.46
C PHE A 10 43.06 -29.41 -47.18
N ILE A 11 43.06 -28.07 -47.24
CA ILE A 11 42.64 -27.20 -46.12
C ILE A 11 41.33 -26.45 -46.42
N THR A 12 40.81 -26.54 -47.65
CA THR A 12 39.54 -25.89 -48.04
C THR A 12 38.38 -26.87 -48.25
N LEU A 13 38.55 -28.16 -47.90
CA LEU A 13 37.53 -29.21 -48.02
C LEU A 13 37.17 -29.85 -46.67
N LEU A 14 37.31 -29.10 -45.57
CA LEU A 14 36.79 -29.45 -44.25
C LEU A 14 35.76 -28.41 -43.74
N LEU A 15 35.30 -27.53 -44.64
CA LEU A 15 34.39 -26.42 -44.34
C LEU A 15 33.09 -26.44 -45.15
N LEU A 16 32.74 -27.53 -45.85
CA LEU A 16 31.56 -27.53 -46.75
C LEU A 16 30.77 -28.85 -46.88
N VAL A 17 30.95 -29.82 -45.98
CA VAL A 17 30.08 -31.01 -45.91
C VAL A 17 29.77 -31.38 -44.44
N ALA A 18 29.12 -30.44 -43.76
CA ALA A 18 28.34 -30.70 -42.55
C ALA A 18 27.03 -29.89 -42.66
N ALA A 19 26.31 -30.14 -43.75
CA ALA A 19 24.94 -29.68 -43.93
C ALA A 19 24.11 -30.91 -44.35
N LEU A 20 23.13 -31.24 -43.50
CA LEU A 20 21.88 -31.99 -43.74
C LEU A 20 21.64 -33.03 -42.64
N THR A 21 21.17 -32.56 -41.48
CA THR A 21 20.03 -33.12 -40.73
C THR A 21 19.71 -32.21 -39.53
N THR A 22 18.42 -32.10 -39.21
CA THR A 22 17.79 -31.35 -38.09
C THR A 22 17.77 -29.81 -38.17
N GLY A 23 16.85 -29.28 -38.98
CA GLY A 23 16.30 -27.94 -38.80
C GLY A 23 14.97 -28.01 -38.06
N CYS A 24 14.98 -27.77 -36.75
CA CYS A 24 13.84 -27.27 -35.99
C CYS A 24 14.31 -26.02 -35.26
N LEU A 25 13.65 -24.91 -35.55
CA LEU A 25 13.99 -23.58 -35.07
C LEU A 25 13.89 -23.52 -33.55
N ASN A 26 15.04 -23.38 -32.88
CA ASN A 26 15.11 -22.77 -31.56
C ASN A 26 14.73 -21.29 -31.73
N GLN A 27 13.51 -20.93 -31.34
CA GLN A 27 13.19 -19.55 -31.01
C GLN A 27 14.02 -19.18 -29.78
N ASN A 28 15.22 -18.64 -30.02
CA ASN A 28 15.86 -17.78 -29.06
C ASN A 28 14.88 -16.64 -28.77
N GLN A 29 14.16 -16.75 -27.65
CA GLN A 29 13.54 -15.62 -27.01
C GLN A 29 14.68 -14.64 -26.71
N THR A 30 14.81 -13.62 -27.54
CA THR A 30 15.52 -12.41 -27.19
C THR A 30 14.99 -12.00 -25.83
N PRO A 31 15.81 -11.88 -24.77
CA PRO A 31 15.34 -11.31 -23.52
C PRO A 31 14.71 -9.98 -23.87
N ALA A 32 13.47 -9.76 -23.42
CA ALA A 32 12.85 -8.46 -23.49
C ALA A 32 13.88 -7.44 -22.96
N PRO A 33 14.14 -6.34 -23.68
CA PRO A 33 15.11 -5.37 -23.19
C PRO A 33 14.66 -4.97 -21.79
N GLN A 34 15.47 -5.29 -20.79
CA GLN A 34 15.44 -4.65 -19.48
C GLN A 34 15.90 -3.22 -19.71
N GLY A 35 15.06 -2.44 -20.38
CA GLY A 35 15.08 -1.01 -20.27
C GLY A 35 14.68 -0.70 -18.84
N GLN A 36 15.67 -0.60 -17.95
CA GLN A 36 15.58 0.42 -16.93
C GLN A 36 15.44 1.73 -17.70
N SER A 37 14.20 2.10 -18.04
CA SER A 37 13.89 3.50 -18.23
C SER A 37 14.17 4.11 -16.87
N ALA A 38 15.38 4.65 -16.69
CA ALA A 38 15.64 5.57 -15.61
C ALA A 38 14.50 6.57 -15.67
N GLN A 39 13.59 6.51 -14.69
CA GLN A 39 12.52 7.48 -14.60
C GLN A 39 13.23 8.83 -14.65
N PRO A 40 12.84 9.74 -15.57
CA PRO A 40 13.52 11.01 -15.69
C PRO A 40 13.54 11.63 -14.30
N GLN A 41 14.74 11.86 -13.76
CA GLN A 41 14.92 12.56 -12.50
C GLN A 41 14.16 13.86 -12.66
N ARG A 42 13.04 14.01 -11.95
CA ARG A 42 12.21 15.20 -12.06
C ARG A 42 13.05 16.36 -11.56
N GLU A 43 13.42 17.25 -12.47
CA GLU A 43 14.17 18.45 -12.10
C GLU A 43 13.35 19.24 -11.09
N ARG A 44 13.90 19.47 -9.89
CA ARG A 44 13.26 20.29 -8.87
C ARG A 44 13.46 21.75 -9.24
N VAL A 45 12.53 22.29 -10.03
CA VAL A 45 12.54 23.69 -10.44
C VAL A 45 11.98 24.57 -9.33
N VAL A 46 12.59 25.73 -9.11
CA VAL A 46 12.03 26.78 -8.23
C VAL A 46 10.69 27.24 -8.81
N GLY A 47 9.63 27.14 -8.01
CA GLY A 47 8.26 27.45 -8.41
C GLY A 47 7.90 28.92 -8.20
N THR A 48 6.73 29.30 -8.72
CA THR A 48 6.15 30.64 -8.54
C THR A 48 5.05 30.58 -7.50
N ARG A 49 5.05 31.52 -6.54
CA ARG A 49 3.99 31.63 -5.53
C ARG A 49 2.66 32.01 -6.17
N GLY A 50 1.58 31.38 -5.73
CA GLY A 50 0.22 31.74 -6.09
C GLY A 50 -0.63 30.55 -6.49
N GLY A 51 -1.92 30.82 -6.67
CA GLY A 51 -2.88 29.85 -7.23
C GLY A 51 -3.40 28.84 -6.21
N SER A 52 -4.37 28.06 -6.66
CA SER A 52 -4.98 26.97 -5.89
C SER A 52 -5.11 25.76 -6.80
N ILE A 53 -5.02 24.57 -6.23
CA ILE A 53 -5.31 23.32 -6.94
C ILE A 53 -6.50 22.62 -6.30
N SER A 54 -7.25 21.88 -7.11
CA SER A 54 -8.31 20.98 -6.68
C SER A 54 -7.86 19.52 -6.84
N TYR A 55 -8.04 18.73 -5.79
CA TYR A 55 -7.60 17.34 -5.71
C TYR A 55 -8.76 16.45 -5.28
N ARG A 56 -9.00 15.39 -6.04
CA ARG A 56 -10.04 14.40 -5.74
C ARG A 56 -9.63 13.46 -4.61
N VAL A 57 -10.56 13.18 -3.72
CA VAL A 57 -10.58 11.96 -2.91
C VAL A 57 -11.84 11.15 -3.22
N SER A 58 -11.74 9.83 -3.15
CA SER A 58 -12.89 8.94 -3.42
C SER A 58 -13.82 8.77 -2.22
N THR A 59 -13.29 8.95 -1.02
CA THR A 59 -14.04 8.83 0.24
C THR A 59 -13.85 10.07 1.10
N PRO A 60 -14.87 10.49 1.88
CA PRO A 60 -14.75 11.68 2.72
C PRO A 60 -13.77 11.43 3.89
N PRO A 61 -12.82 12.34 4.13
CA PRO A 61 -12.00 12.33 5.35
C PRO A 61 -12.89 12.39 6.59
N LYS A 62 -12.57 11.58 7.61
CA LYS A 62 -13.43 11.43 8.79
C LYS A 62 -13.06 12.34 9.95
N THR A 63 -11.81 12.77 10.02
CA THR A 63 -11.25 13.55 11.12
C THR A 63 -9.98 14.28 10.66
N PHE A 64 -9.63 15.37 11.34
CA PHE A 64 -8.34 16.03 11.21
C PHE A 64 -7.33 15.56 12.27
N ASN A 65 -7.74 14.69 13.21
CA ASN A 65 -6.85 14.04 14.16
C ASN A 65 -6.20 12.81 13.50
N TYR A 66 -4.94 12.92 13.08
CA TYR A 66 -4.26 11.84 12.37
C TYR A 66 -4.08 10.57 13.22
N VAL A 67 -4.05 10.69 14.55
CA VAL A 67 -3.95 9.55 15.48
C VAL A 67 -5.20 8.67 15.41
N MET A 68 -6.33 9.24 14.99
CA MET A 68 -7.62 8.55 14.81
C MET A 68 -7.88 8.11 13.36
N ALA A 69 -6.96 8.41 12.44
CA ALA A 69 -7.15 8.10 11.03
C ALA A 69 -7.01 6.59 10.76
N SER A 70 -7.98 6.02 10.05
CA SER A 70 -8.03 4.58 9.75
C SER A 70 -8.19 4.27 8.25
N ASP A 71 -8.08 5.29 7.40
CA ASP A 71 -8.18 5.17 5.94
C ASP A 71 -7.25 6.15 5.23
N GLY A 72 -6.91 5.83 3.98
CA GLY A 72 -5.89 6.57 3.24
C GLY A 72 -6.25 8.02 2.93
N ASP A 73 -7.53 8.31 2.67
CA ASP A 73 -7.98 9.68 2.33
C ASP A 73 -7.95 10.57 3.59
N THR A 74 -8.26 10.03 4.77
CA THR A 74 -8.06 10.72 6.05
C THR A 74 -6.58 10.93 6.37
N ILE A 75 -5.72 9.93 6.13
CA ILE A 75 -4.26 10.06 6.32
C ILE A 75 -3.66 11.12 5.38
N LEU A 76 -4.09 11.16 4.11
CA LEU A 76 -3.70 12.21 3.16
C LEU A 76 -3.90 13.61 3.74
N VAL A 77 -5.08 13.86 4.30
CA VAL A 77 -5.43 15.16 4.87
C VAL A 77 -4.71 15.40 6.20
N ALA A 78 -4.92 14.54 7.19
CA ALA A 78 -4.51 14.81 8.56
C ALA A 78 -3.01 14.66 8.78
N LEU A 79 -2.35 13.71 8.10
CA LEU A 79 -0.91 13.45 8.26
C LEU A 79 -0.07 14.15 7.18
N TYR A 80 -0.39 13.98 5.90
CA TYR A 80 0.50 14.46 4.82
C TYR A 80 0.35 15.94 4.48
N LEU A 81 -0.87 16.49 4.53
CA LEU A 81 -1.10 17.91 4.23
C LEU A 81 -0.93 18.80 5.47
N MET A 82 -1.50 18.36 6.60
CA MET A 82 -1.55 19.13 7.84
C MET A 82 -0.47 18.74 8.85
N GLY A 83 0.07 17.52 8.78
CA GLY A 83 1.04 17.04 9.76
C GLY A 83 2.43 17.67 9.59
N GLY A 84 3.02 18.11 10.71
CA GLY A 84 4.43 18.44 10.78
C GLY A 84 5.22 17.21 11.22
N ARG A 85 5.91 16.54 10.29
CA ARG A 85 6.57 15.26 10.53
C ARG A 85 8.04 15.42 10.94
N LEU A 86 8.56 14.53 11.79
CA LEU A 86 9.97 14.61 12.24
C LEU A 86 10.94 14.31 11.10
N ALA A 87 10.63 13.31 10.28
CA ALA A 87 11.30 13.04 9.01
C ALA A 87 10.27 13.01 7.86
N GLU A 88 10.75 13.11 6.62
CA GLU A 88 9.96 12.86 5.42
C GLU A 88 10.57 11.70 4.64
N PHE A 89 9.74 10.98 3.87
CA PHE A 89 10.21 9.97 2.93
C PHE A 89 10.17 10.54 1.51
N ASP A 90 11.33 10.60 0.87
CA ASP A 90 11.50 11.09 -0.50
C ASP A 90 11.18 9.97 -1.50
N GLN A 91 10.03 10.08 -2.16
CA GLN A 91 9.50 9.04 -3.06
C GLN A 91 10.31 8.90 -4.37
N ASP A 92 11.12 9.90 -4.74
CA ASP A 92 11.97 9.83 -5.95
C ASP A 92 13.25 9.03 -5.66
N THR A 93 13.85 9.27 -4.49
CA THR A 93 15.12 8.64 -4.09
C THR A 93 14.94 7.41 -3.21
N LEU A 94 13.73 7.17 -2.71
CA LEU A 94 13.36 6.14 -1.73
C LEU A 94 14.19 6.23 -0.45
N LYS A 95 14.39 7.44 0.08
CA LYS A 95 15.19 7.70 1.29
C LYS A 95 14.44 8.58 2.27
N TYR A 96 14.68 8.35 3.56
CA TYR A 96 14.29 9.29 4.59
C TYR A 96 15.17 10.54 4.55
N VAL A 97 14.55 11.70 4.73
CA VAL A 97 15.20 13.01 4.75
C VAL A 97 14.76 13.83 5.96
N PRO A 98 15.64 14.70 6.50
CA PRO A 98 15.29 15.55 7.64
C PRO A 98 14.09 16.47 7.39
N ALA A 99 13.17 16.53 8.34
CA ALA A 99 12.00 17.40 8.30
C ALA A 99 11.97 18.32 9.54
N LEU A 100 11.01 18.21 10.47
CA LEU A 100 11.07 19.00 11.71
C LEU A 100 12.32 18.68 12.54
N ALA A 101 12.76 17.42 12.54
CA ALA A 101 14.08 17.06 13.03
C ALA A 101 15.14 17.40 11.97
N GLU A 102 16.17 18.16 12.33
CA GLU A 102 17.28 18.45 11.44
C GLU A 102 18.35 17.35 11.44
N SER A 103 18.43 16.58 12.53
CA SER A 103 19.31 15.43 12.65
C SER A 103 18.79 14.42 13.67
N TRP A 104 19.25 13.18 13.51
CA TRP A 104 19.12 12.10 14.48
C TRP A 104 20.38 11.22 14.44
N GLN A 105 20.78 10.69 15.59
CA GLN A 105 21.96 9.85 15.70
C GLN A 105 21.75 8.76 16.76
N TRP A 106 22.15 7.53 16.44
CA TRP A 106 22.22 6.46 17.43
C TRP A 106 23.27 6.78 18.49
N ALA A 107 22.89 6.68 19.76
CA ALA A 107 23.81 6.63 20.87
C ALA A 107 24.55 5.29 20.89
N SER A 108 25.57 5.18 21.74
CA SER A 108 26.44 4.00 21.82
C SER A 108 25.74 2.72 22.31
N ASP A 109 24.52 2.83 22.85
CA ASP A 109 23.74 1.68 23.34
C ASP A 109 22.88 1.03 22.22
N GLU A 110 22.92 1.59 21.00
CA GLU A 110 22.15 1.13 19.82
C GLU A 110 20.64 1.02 20.06
N ARG A 111 20.13 1.74 21.07
CA ARG A 111 18.72 1.77 21.46
C ARG A 111 18.22 3.17 21.76
N THR A 112 19.11 4.11 22.01
CA THR A 112 18.77 5.51 22.20
C THR A 112 19.10 6.30 20.93
N LEU A 113 18.11 7.01 20.41
CA LEU A 113 18.25 7.92 19.27
C LEU A 113 18.22 9.36 19.77
N ASP A 114 19.36 10.04 19.71
CA ASP A 114 19.46 11.48 19.98
C ASP A 114 18.86 12.25 18.80
N LEU A 115 17.87 13.11 19.06
CA LEU A 115 17.14 13.87 18.06
C LEU A 115 17.29 15.38 18.30
N THR A 116 17.50 16.14 17.23
CA THR A 116 17.56 17.61 17.27
C THR A 116 16.49 18.20 16.37
N LEU A 117 15.59 18.99 16.94
CA LEU A 117 14.60 19.76 16.20
C LEU A 117 15.23 21.00 15.57
N ARG A 118 14.72 21.42 14.41
CA ARG A 118 15.08 22.71 13.79
C ARG A 118 14.81 23.87 14.72
N ASP A 119 15.61 24.91 14.59
CA ASP A 119 15.36 26.17 15.31
C ASP A 119 14.16 26.95 14.74
N GLY A 120 13.47 27.68 15.61
CA GLY A 120 12.39 28.59 15.22
C GLY A 120 11.11 27.93 14.68
N LEU A 121 10.90 26.64 14.93
CA LEU A 121 9.67 25.94 14.52
C LEU A 121 8.44 26.55 15.21
N ARG A 122 7.34 26.64 14.46
CA ARG A 122 6.05 27.15 14.93
C ARG A 122 4.90 26.34 14.37
N PHE A 123 3.85 26.23 15.16
CA PHE A 123 2.54 25.81 14.68
C PHE A 123 1.86 26.92 13.87
N SER A 124 0.76 26.59 13.21
CA SER A 124 0.02 27.50 12.34
C SER A 124 -0.54 28.73 13.05
N ASP A 125 -0.78 28.65 14.37
CA ASP A 125 -1.20 29.78 15.21
C ASP A 125 -0.02 30.65 15.71
N GLY A 126 1.21 30.27 15.35
CA GLY A 126 2.43 30.97 15.74
C GLY A 126 3.03 30.49 17.06
N HIS A 127 2.39 29.58 17.78
CA HIS A 127 2.94 28.98 19.01
C HIS A 127 4.25 28.24 18.68
N PRO A 128 5.32 28.38 19.48
CA PRO A 128 6.55 27.61 19.28
C PRO A 128 6.28 26.11 19.31
N LEU A 129 6.88 25.36 18.37
CA LEU A 129 6.87 23.90 18.39
C LEU A 129 8.19 23.42 19.01
N THR A 130 8.08 22.61 20.05
CA THR A 130 9.22 22.19 20.89
C THR A 130 9.25 20.67 21.11
N ALA A 131 10.31 20.19 21.74
CA ALA A 131 10.44 18.80 22.17
C ALA A 131 9.32 18.34 23.13
N ASP A 132 8.71 19.24 23.89
CA ASP A 132 7.58 18.93 24.77
C ASP A 132 6.32 18.53 23.97
N ASP A 133 6.14 19.07 22.77
CA ASP A 133 5.06 18.69 21.87
C ASP A 133 5.28 17.28 21.30
N VAL A 134 6.54 16.92 21.03
CA VAL A 134 6.89 15.56 20.62
C VAL A 134 6.61 14.57 21.76
N LEU A 135 7.05 14.88 22.99
CA LEU A 135 6.75 14.08 24.18
C LEU A 135 5.23 13.91 24.38
N PHE A 136 4.47 14.99 24.27
CA PHE A 136 3.01 14.93 24.34
C PHE A 136 2.40 14.03 23.25
N THR A 137 2.92 14.11 22.03
CA THR A 137 2.45 13.30 20.90
C THR A 137 2.59 11.81 21.22
N PHE A 138 3.75 11.36 21.73
CA PHE A 138 3.94 9.96 22.15
C PHE A 138 3.02 9.58 23.31
N ARG A 139 2.81 10.47 24.31
CA ARG A 139 1.85 10.22 25.41
C ARG A 139 0.43 10.00 24.88
N ALA A 140 -0.02 10.82 23.94
CA ALA A 140 -1.34 10.69 23.35
C ALA A 140 -1.50 9.37 22.56
N ILE A 141 -0.46 8.94 21.84
CA ILE A 141 -0.48 7.69 21.08
C ILE A 141 -0.57 6.46 22.00
N TYR A 142 0.16 6.46 23.12
CA TYR A 142 0.23 5.27 23.99
C TYR A 142 -0.89 5.18 25.04
N ASP A 143 -1.56 6.30 25.38
CA ASP A 143 -2.64 6.28 26.36
C ASP A 143 -3.90 5.60 25.79
N GLU A 144 -4.34 4.50 26.40
CA GLU A 144 -5.49 3.74 25.90
C GLU A 144 -6.81 4.54 25.85
N ARG A 145 -6.93 5.61 26.67
CA ARG A 145 -8.11 6.48 26.69
C ARG A 145 -8.27 7.27 25.39
N THR A 146 -7.22 7.44 24.58
CA THR A 146 -7.30 8.11 23.28
C THR A 146 -7.95 7.24 22.21
N GLY A 147 -8.01 5.92 22.42
CA GLY A 147 -8.72 5.00 21.52
C GLY A 147 -8.05 4.80 20.16
N SER A 148 -6.71 4.88 20.09
CA SER A 148 -5.92 4.76 18.86
C SER A 148 -5.08 3.48 18.77
N PRO A 149 -5.68 2.27 18.84
CA PRO A 149 -4.92 1.02 18.89
C PRO A 149 -4.02 0.83 17.66
N ALA A 150 -4.48 1.19 16.46
CA ALA A 150 -3.69 1.02 15.24
C ALA A 150 -2.39 1.86 15.26
N MET A 151 -2.47 3.12 15.71
CA MET A 151 -1.29 4.00 15.81
C MET A 151 -0.39 3.57 16.97
N ARG A 152 -0.97 3.18 18.11
CA ARG A 152 -0.23 2.63 19.25
C ARG A 152 0.60 1.41 18.83
N ASP A 153 -0.06 0.45 18.17
CA ASP A 153 0.57 -0.79 17.74
C ASP A 153 1.67 -0.51 16.69
N ALA A 154 1.44 0.43 15.75
CA ALA A 154 2.44 0.85 14.77
C ALA A 154 3.66 1.56 15.37
N MET A 155 3.50 2.24 16.51
CA MET A 155 4.59 2.94 17.21
C MET A 155 5.23 2.10 18.32
N SER A 156 4.73 0.89 18.59
CA SER A 156 5.27 -0.01 19.61
C SER A 156 6.26 -1.00 19.02
N ILE A 157 7.20 -1.48 19.85
CA ILE A 157 8.16 -2.52 19.48
C ILE A 157 8.01 -3.67 20.46
N GLY A 158 7.55 -4.82 19.96
CA GLY A 158 7.22 -5.97 20.81
C GLY A 158 6.24 -5.60 21.93
N GLU A 159 5.18 -4.86 21.59
CA GLU A 159 4.14 -4.36 22.52
C GLU A 159 4.65 -3.37 23.60
N ARG A 160 5.91 -2.93 23.50
CA ARG A 160 6.51 -1.95 24.42
C ARG A 160 6.61 -0.57 23.77
N PRO A 161 6.35 0.51 24.51
CA PRO A 161 6.42 1.86 23.98
C PRO A 161 7.88 2.30 23.75
N ILE A 162 8.08 3.20 22.80
CA ILE A 162 9.27 4.04 22.72
C ILE A 162 9.20 5.09 23.82
N GLU A 163 10.20 5.15 24.71
CA GLU A 163 10.26 6.18 25.73
C GLU A 163 10.85 7.48 25.16
N VAL A 164 10.40 8.62 25.67
CA VAL A 164 10.86 9.94 25.23
C VAL A 164 11.42 10.73 26.41
N SER A 165 12.66 11.19 26.27
CA SER A 165 13.31 12.06 27.25
C SER A 165 13.64 13.40 26.61
N VAL A 166 13.15 14.49 27.19
CA VAL A 166 13.40 15.86 26.71
C VAL A 166 14.56 16.46 27.51
N ALA A 167 15.58 16.97 26.81
CA ALA A 167 16.70 17.68 27.42
C ALA A 167 16.44 19.19 27.46
N ASP A 168 15.92 19.74 26.36
CA ASP A 168 15.49 21.13 26.24
C ASP A 168 14.48 21.29 25.10
N ALA A 169 14.13 22.53 24.74
CA ALA A 169 13.13 22.84 23.72
C ALA A 169 13.40 22.22 22.33
N ARG A 170 14.66 21.88 22.01
CA ARG A 170 15.07 21.34 20.70
C ARG A 170 15.65 19.94 20.78
N HIS A 171 16.24 19.54 21.90
CA HIS A 171 16.95 18.27 22.04
C HIS A 171 16.12 17.27 22.84
N LEU A 172 15.92 16.08 22.27
CA LEU A 172 15.22 14.97 22.89
C LEU A 172 15.85 13.64 22.50
N ARG A 173 15.51 12.60 23.25
CA ARG A 173 15.93 11.22 23.02
C ARG A 173 14.73 10.32 22.87
N LEU A 174 14.76 9.46 21.87
CA LEU A 174 13.84 8.33 21.73
C LEU A 174 14.57 7.07 22.18
N ILE A 175 14.04 6.35 23.16
CA ILE A 175 14.66 5.16 23.72
C ILE A 175 13.80 3.96 23.32
N PHE A 176 14.32 3.18 22.39
CA PHE A 176 13.67 1.98 21.88
C PHE A 176 13.87 0.81 22.85
N PRO A 177 12.85 -0.05 23.03
CA PRO A 177 12.92 -1.15 23.99
C PRO A 177 13.84 -2.30 23.51
N GLU A 178 14.21 -2.29 22.23
CA GLU A 178 15.19 -3.16 21.58
C GLU A 178 15.77 -2.45 20.34
N PRO A 179 16.91 -2.91 19.78
CA PRO A 179 17.50 -2.30 18.59
C PRO A 179 16.56 -2.39 17.39
N VAL A 180 16.38 -1.29 16.66
CA VAL A 180 15.58 -1.24 15.42
C VAL A 180 16.46 -0.84 14.23
N ALA A 181 16.23 -1.48 13.08
CA ALA A 181 17.07 -1.25 11.90
C ALA A 181 16.77 0.08 11.19
N ALA A 182 15.53 0.54 11.21
CA ALA A 182 15.05 1.73 10.51
C ALA A 182 14.28 2.65 11.46
N PRO A 183 14.96 3.38 12.37
CA PRO A 183 14.30 4.31 13.30
C PRO A 183 13.55 5.44 12.55
N GLU A 184 13.96 5.76 11.33
CA GLU A 184 13.36 6.81 10.52
C GLU A 184 11.90 6.55 10.14
N ASN A 185 11.46 5.29 10.07
CA ASN A 185 10.06 4.92 9.88
C ASN A 185 9.18 5.53 11.00
N TYR A 186 9.64 5.46 12.25
CA TYR A 186 8.93 6.03 13.39
C TYR A 186 8.94 7.57 13.35
N LEU A 187 9.97 8.18 12.77
CA LEU A 187 10.06 9.63 12.58
C LEU A 187 9.20 10.13 11.41
N SER A 188 9.08 9.34 10.34
CA SER A 188 8.36 9.68 9.11
C SER A 188 6.84 9.52 9.26
N ASN A 189 6.40 8.67 10.18
CA ASN A 189 4.99 8.39 10.47
C ASN A 189 4.46 9.13 11.70
N LEU A 190 5.29 9.96 12.35
CA LEU A 190 4.89 10.81 13.47
C LEU A 190 4.71 12.27 13.03
N ALA A 191 3.48 12.79 13.10
CA ALA A 191 3.23 14.23 13.04
C ALA A 191 3.10 14.82 14.45
N VAL A 192 3.85 15.89 14.73
CA VAL A 192 3.86 16.51 16.06
C VAL A 192 2.53 17.21 16.32
N LEU A 193 1.87 16.83 17.42
CA LEU A 193 0.60 17.38 17.88
C LEU A 193 0.82 18.66 18.71
N PRO A 194 -0.02 19.70 18.56
CA PRO A 194 0.06 20.92 19.38
C PRO A 194 -0.43 20.66 20.80
N ARG A 195 0.50 20.49 21.75
CA ARG A 195 0.16 20.19 23.15
C ARG A 195 -0.74 21.26 23.74
N HIS A 196 -0.46 22.53 23.47
CA HIS A 196 -1.22 23.67 23.99
C HIS A 196 -2.69 23.72 23.53
N ILE A 197 -3.06 22.97 22.49
CA ILE A 197 -4.44 22.85 22.00
C ILE A 197 -5.09 21.55 22.49
N LEU A 198 -4.36 20.44 22.45
CA LEU A 198 -4.94 19.10 22.62
C LEU A 198 -4.78 18.50 24.02
N GLU A 199 -3.95 19.10 24.88
CA GLU A 199 -3.72 18.60 26.24
C GLU A 199 -5.00 18.64 27.10
N GLU A 200 -5.88 19.63 26.89
CA GLU A 200 -7.16 19.71 27.59
C GLU A 200 -8.08 18.52 27.25
N ASP A 201 -8.23 18.21 25.95
CA ASP A 201 -9.02 17.07 25.49
C ASP A 201 -8.40 15.74 25.90
N PHE A 202 -7.06 15.63 25.88
CA PHE A 202 -6.32 14.49 26.39
C PHE A 202 -6.61 14.23 27.88
N ASN A 203 -6.51 15.27 28.72
CA ASN A 203 -6.74 15.14 30.16
C ASN A 203 -8.20 14.76 30.47
N LYS A 204 -9.16 15.28 29.71
CA LYS A 204 -10.60 14.96 29.86
C LYS A 204 -11.01 13.60 29.27
N GLY A 205 -10.14 12.94 28.51
CA GLY A 205 -10.48 11.71 27.79
C GLY A 205 -11.37 11.93 26.57
N THR A 206 -11.42 13.16 26.04
CA THR A 206 -12.17 13.55 24.83
C THR A 206 -11.27 13.68 23.59
N PHE A 207 -10.00 13.26 23.68
CA PHE A 207 -9.02 13.36 22.58
C PHE A 207 -9.50 12.72 21.26
N LYS A 208 -10.20 11.59 21.34
CA LYS A 208 -10.76 10.91 20.15
C LYS A 208 -11.77 11.76 19.37
N ASP A 209 -12.44 12.69 20.05
CA ASP A 209 -13.46 13.58 19.51
C ASP A 209 -12.86 14.95 19.10
N ALA A 210 -11.61 15.24 19.52
CA ALA A 210 -10.89 16.43 19.11
C ALA A 210 -10.63 16.41 17.59
N TYR A 211 -10.66 17.60 16.99
CA TYR A 211 -10.41 17.78 15.55
C TYR A 211 -11.37 16.97 14.66
N ALA A 212 -12.60 16.72 15.13
CA ALA A 212 -13.67 16.19 14.29
C ALA A 212 -13.84 17.01 13.01
N ILE A 213 -14.33 16.38 11.93
CA ILE A 213 -14.53 17.04 10.61
C ILE A 213 -15.44 18.28 10.68
N THR A 214 -16.29 18.36 11.70
CA THR A 214 -17.23 19.46 11.99
C THR A 214 -16.66 20.51 12.94
N SER A 215 -15.43 20.35 13.43
CA SER A 215 -14.78 21.31 14.31
C SER A 215 -14.62 22.65 13.61
N ASP A 216 -14.64 23.73 14.38
CA ASP A 216 -14.26 25.06 13.89
C ASP A 216 -12.85 25.00 13.29
N PRO A 217 -12.68 25.35 11.99
CA PRO A 217 -11.37 25.40 11.35
C PRO A 217 -10.31 26.19 12.11
N GLN A 218 -10.72 27.23 12.86
CA GLN A 218 -9.78 28.05 13.65
C GLN A 218 -9.20 27.31 14.85
N ARG A 219 -9.87 26.26 15.34
CA ARG A 219 -9.38 25.42 16.44
C ARG A 219 -8.43 24.33 15.97
N ILE A 220 -8.30 24.12 14.65
CA ILE A 220 -7.46 23.09 14.08
C ILE A 220 -6.07 23.67 13.81
N VAL A 221 -5.19 23.54 14.78
CA VAL A 221 -3.79 23.97 14.72
C VAL A 221 -2.91 22.82 14.24
N SER A 222 -1.97 23.11 13.34
CA SER A 222 -1.07 22.11 12.77
C SER A 222 0.29 22.70 12.38
N ALA A 223 1.26 21.85 12.04
CA ALA A 223 2.61 22.26 11.61
C ALA A 223 2.91 21.94 10.13
N GLY A 224 1.91 21.48 9.38
CA GLY A 224 2.02 21.13 7.96
C GLY A 224 1.96 22.33 7.02
N ALA A 225 2.03 22.05 5.72
CA ALA A 225 2.08 23.05 4.65
C ALA A 225 0.76 23.82 4.49
N PHE A 226 -0.36 23.18 4.83
CA PHE A 226 -1.71 23.70 4.64
C PHE A 226 -2.52 23.59 5.94
N ILE A 227 -3.44 24.54 6.12
CA ILE A 227 -4.39 24.59 7.22
C ILE A 227 -5.82 24.69 6.71
N VAL A 228 -6.76 24.16 7.49
CA VAL A 228 -8.18 24.16 7.14
C VAL A 228 -8.68 25.61 7.11
N GLU A 229 -9.29 26.00 6.00
CA GLU A 229 -9.98 27.27 5.86
C GLU A 229 -11.49 27.11 6.01
N ALA A 230 -12.07 26.10 5.35
CA ALA A 230 -13.49 25.81 5.40
C ALA A 230 -13.77 24.33 5.15
N VAL A 231 -14.87 23.83 5.73
CA VAL A 231 -15.31 22.45 5.54
C VAL A 231 -16.78 22.45 5.11
N LYS A 232 -17.06 21.71 4.03
CA LYS A 232 -18.40 21.21 3.72
C LYS A 232 -18.39 19.69 3.86
N PRO A 233 -18.85 19.14 4.99
CA PRO A 233 -18.73 17.71 5.28
C PRO A 233 -19.32 16.85 4.15
N GLY A 234 -18.56 15.85 3.70
CA GLY A 234 -18.96 14.96 2.60
C GLY A 234 -18.86 15.54 1.19
N GLU A 235 -18.61 16.85 1.02
CA GLU A 235 -18.49 17.51 -0.29
C GLU A 235 -17.06 17.97 -0.57
N ARG A 236 -16.50 18.84 0.29
CA ARG A 236 -15.17 19.41 0.08
C ARG A 236 -14.54 20.00 1.35
N ILE A 237 -13.21 20.05 1.37
CA ILE A 237 -12.41 20.74 2.37
C ILE A 237 -11.53 21.76 1.66
N THR A 238 -11.65 23.02 2.02
CA THR A 238 -10.81 24.10 1.51
C THR A 238 -9.67 24.35 2.48
N PHE A 239 -8.46 24.35 1.96
CA PHE A 239 -7.23 24.64 2.67
C PHE A 239 -6.60 25.92 2.14
N LYS A 240 -5.93 26.62 3.04
CA LYS A 240 -5.02 27.72 2.72
C LYS A 240 -3.61 27.39 3.20
N ARG A 241 -2.61 28.03 2.61
CA ARG A 241 -1.22 27.91 3.06
C ARG A 241 -1.09 28.22 4.57
N ASN A 242 -0.29 27.42 5.26
CA ASN A 242 0.19 27.75 6.61
C ASN A 242 1.23 28.89 6.52
N PRO A 243 0.96 30.10 7.07
CA PRO A 243 1.90 31.22 7.01
C PRO A 243 3.18 30.98 7.82
N ASN A 244 3.15 30.03 8.77
CA ASN A 244 4.26 29.69 9.66
C ASN A 244 5.02 28.42 9.21
N TYR A 245 4.80 27.93 7.98
CA TYR A 245 5.47 26.72 7.51
C TYR A 245 6.99 26.94 7.39
N TRP A 246 7.75 26.02 7.96
CA TRP A 246 9.19 26.16 8.16
C TRP A 246 10.02 25.98 6.88
N LYS A 247 9.49 25.22 5.90
CA LYS A 247 10.27 24.74 4.76
C LYS A 247 10.51 25.85 3.74
N LYS A 248 11.71 25.88 3.19
CA LYS A 248 12.11 26.78 2.10
C LYS A 248 12.61 25.96 0.91
N ASP A 249 12.50 26.54 -0.29
CA ASP A 249 13.14 26.00 -1.48
C ASP A 249 14.66 26.27 -1.48
N GLN A 250 15.35 25.87 -2.55
CA GLN A 250 16.79 26.07 -2.71
C GLN A 250 17.19 27.55 -2.86
N ALA A 251 16.26 28.43 -3.24
CA ALA A 251 16.48 29.88 -3.36
C ALA A 251 16.11 30.64 -2.07
N GLY A 252 15.64 29.94 -1.02
CA GLY A 252 15.24 30.52 0.25
C GLY A 252 13.80 31.03 0.31
N ASN A 253 12.97 30.78 -0.71
CA ASN A 253 11.55 31.15 -0.70
C ASN A 253 10.76 30.19 0.20
N GLY A 254 9.83 30.72 1.00
CA GLY A 254 8.96 29.91 1.86
C GLY A 254 7.98 29.05 1.06
N LEU A 255 7.89 27.77 1.42
CA LEU A 255 6.91 26.84 0.87
C LEU A 255 5.62 26.84 1.70
N PRO A 256 4.53 26.22 1.23
CA PRO A 256 4.24 25.87 -0.17
C PRO A 256 4.14 27.12 -1.08
N TYR A 257 4.31 26.92 -2.39
CA TYR A 257 4.10 27.97 -3.38
C TYR A 257 2.61 28.30 -3.55
N LEU A 258 1.75 27.28 -3.53
CA LEU A 258 0.31 27.44 -3.67
C LEU A 258 -0.26 28.27 -2.50
N ASP A 259 -1.25 29.11 -2.80
CA ASP A 259 -2.02 29.83 -1.79
C ASP A 259 -3.09 28.95 -1.16
N GLY A 260 -3.65 28.01 -1.94
CA GLY A 260 -4.72 27.12 -1.50
C GLY A 260 -4.72 25.73 -2.13
N LEU A 261 -5.53 24.86 -1.54
CA LEU A 261 -5.79 23.50 -1.98
C LEU A 261 -7.25 23.18 -1.66
N VAL A 262 -7.98 22.57 -2.59
CA VAL A 262 -9.35 22.10 -2.36
C VAL A 262 -9.36 20.59 -2.48
N ILE A 263 -9.67 19.89 -1.40
CA ILE A 263 -9.96 18.46 -1.42
C ILE A 263 -11.43 18.28 -1.74
N GLU A 264 -11.75 17.56 -2.80
CA GLU A 264 -13.13 17.32 -3.25
C GLU A 264 -13.48 15.84 -3.16
N VAL A 265 -14.62 15.54 -2.55
CA VAL A 265 -15.11 14.18 -2.39
C VAL A 265 -15.92 13.80 -3.62
N VAL A 266 -15.36 12.96 -4.48
CA VAL A 266 -16.02 12.50 -5.71
C VAL A 266 -15.86 10.99 -5.82
N SER A 267 -16.82 10.25 -5.29
CA SER A 267 -16.76 8.77 -5.26
C SER A 267 -16.85 8.16 -6.66
N ASP A 268 -17.73 8.67 -7.51
CA ASP A 268 -17.90 8.19 -8.89
C ASP A 268 -16.72 8.62 -9.79
N ALA A 269 -15.99 7.64 -10.33
CA ALA A 269 -14.80 7.90 -11.15
C ALA A 269 -15.15 8.59 -12.48
N ASN A 270 -16.29 8.26 -13.10
CA ASN A 270 -16.71 8.87 -14.37
C ASN A 270 -16.99 10.36 -14.21
N ASN A 271 -17.66 10.76 -13.12
CA ASN A 271 -17.88 12.15 -12.77
C ASN A 271 -16.55 12.88 -12.57
N GLY A 272 -15.64 12.36 -11.76
CA GLY A 272 -14.35 13.02 -11.55
C GLY A 272 -13.52 13.12 -12.85
N MET A 273 -13.57 12.12 -13.73
CA MET A 273 -12.93 12.18 -15.06
C MET A 273 -13.57 13.22 -15.98
N ALA A 274 -14.90 13.38 -15.93
CA ALA A 274 -15.60 14.43 -16.66
C ALA A 274 -15.19 15.82 -16.16
N ARG A 275 -15.09 16.00 -14.84
CA ARG A 275 -14.66 17.26 -14.21
C ARG A 275 -13.22 17.61 -14.54
N LEU A 276 -12.31 16.63 -14.54
CA LEU A 276 -10.93 16.76 -14.97
C LEU A 276 -10.86 17.21 -16.45
N SER A 277 -11.61 16.54 -17.32
CA SER A 277 -11.67 16.88 -18.76
C SER A 277 -12.25 18.27 -19.03
N GLN A 278 -13.14 18.76 -18.17
CA GLN A 278 -13.73 20.11 -18.23
C GLN A 278 -12.85 21.18 -17.57
N GLY A 279 -11.74 20.81 -16.92
CA GLY A 279 -10.88 21.76 -16.18
C GLY A 279 -11.49 22.29 -14.88
N THR A 280 -12.50 21.61 -14.32
CA THR A 280 -13.10 21.95 -13.02
C THR A 280 -12.53 21.11 -11.86
N MET A 281 -11.51 20.31 -12.17
CA MET A 281 -10.69 19.52 -11.26
C MET A 281 -9.26 19.49 -11.82
N ASP A 282 -8.24 19.72 -10.99
CA ASP A 282 -6.85 19.82 -11.45
C ASP A 282 -6.12 18.48 -11.33
N ILE A 283 -6.39 17.73 -10.25
CA ILE A 283 -5.74 16.46 -9.95
C ILE A 283 -6.78 15.38 -9.66
N PHE A 284 -6.66 14.29 -10.41
CA PHE A 284 -7.43 13.07 -10.23
C PHE A 284 -6.47 11.94 -9.87
N ASP A 285 -6.63 11.36 -8.67
CA ASP A 285 -5.86 10.22 -8.21
C ASP A 285 -6.57 8.89 -8.53
N ARG A 286 -5.86 7.76 -8.35
CA ARG A 286 -6.40 6.39 -8.57
C ARG A 286 -7.08 6.23 -9.93
N LEU A 287 -6.40 6.69 -10.99
CA LEU A 287 -6.85 6.60 -12.37
C LEU A 287 -7.07 5.14 -12.79
N ARG A 288 -8.20 4.84 -13.44
CA ARG A 288 -8.47 3.49 -13.95
C ARG A 288 -7.53 3.19 -15.13
N PRO A 289 -7.16 1.92 -15.36
CA PRO A 289 -6.33 1.55 -16.51
C PRO A 289 -6.91 1.98 -17.85
N THR A 290 -8.23 1.89 -18.02
CA THR A 290 -8.95 2.32 -19.22
C THR A 290 -8.90 3.84 -19.42
N ASP A 291 -9.05 4.63 -18.35
CA ASP A 291 -8.94 6.09 -18.41
C ASP A 291 -7.50 6.51 -18.77
N TYR A 292 -6.49 5.87 -18.17
CA TYR A 292 -5.09 6.09 -18.53
C TYR A 292 -4.85 5.78 -20.01
N ALA A 293 -5.33 4.64 -20.49
CA ALA A 293 -5.19 4.24 -21.88
C ALA A 293 -5.84 5.23 -22.86
N SER A 294 -6.96 5.85 -22.46
CA SER A 294 -7.58 6.95 -23.22
C SER A 294 -6.72 8.23 -23.17
N LEU A 295 -6.39 8.70 -21.97
CA LEU A 295 -5.68 9.96 -21.76
C LEU A 295 -4.28 9.98 -22.38
N ARG A 296 -3.54 8.87 -22.34
CA ARG A 296 -2.18 8.79 -22.92
C ARG A 296 -2.15 9.03 -24.44
N THR A 297 -3.28 8.83 -25.11
CA THR A 297 -3.44 9.07 -26.56
C THR A 297 -4.14 10.40 -26.87
N SER A 298 -4.68 11.05 -25.84
CA SER A 298 -5.41 12.32 -26.00
C SER A 298 -4.42 13.48 -26.25
N GLN A 299 -4.84 14.44 -27.07
CA GLN A 299 -4.13 15.71 -27.27
C GLN A 299 -4.73 16.86 -26.44
N GLY A 300 -5.48 16.52 -25.38
CA GLY A 300 -6.15 17.48 -24.52
C GLY A 300 -5.20 18.20 -23.55
N SER A 301 -5.76 19.10 -22.76
CA SER A 301 -5.04 19.79 -21.67
C SER A 301 -4.70 18.87 -20.49
N VAL A 302 -5.41 17.74 -20.37
CA VAL A 302 -5.20 16.75 -19.32
C VAL A 302 -4.07 15.80 -19.71
N ARG A 303 -3.15 15.57 -18.78
CA ARG A 303 -2.04 14.63 -18.94
C ARG A 303 -2.12 13.54 -17.89
N ALA A 304 -1.99 12.30 -18.31
CA ALA A 304 -1.83 11.15 -17.42
C ALA A 304 -0.35 10.74 -17.36
N PHE A 305 0.10 10.31 -16.19
CA PHE A 305 1.48 9.90 -15.95
C PHE A 305 1.52 8.49 -15.37
N ASP A 306 2.26 7.60 -16.02
CA ASP A 306 2.64 6.31 -15.44
C ASP A 306 3.90 6.51 -14.59
N LEU A 307 3.75 6.29 -13.28
CA LEU A 307 4.82 6.43 -12.29
C LEU A 307 5.51 5.09 -11.97
N GLY A 308 5.21 4.05 -12.74
CA GLY A 308 5.68 2.70 -12.51
C GLY A 308 4.94 2.00 -11.35
N PRO A 309 5.38 0.79 -10.98
CA PRO A 309 4.78 0.04 -9.89
C PRO A 309 4.95 0.77 -8.56
N GLY A 310 3.83 1.05 -7.89
CA GLY A 310 3.82 1.52 -6.50
C GLY A 310 4.04 0.38 -5.50
N LEU A 311 3.91 0.69 -4.21
CA LEU A 311 4.04 -0.29 -3.13
C LEU A 311 2.72 -1.03 -2.81
N LEU A 312 1.63 -0.72 -3.52
CA LEU A 312 0.37 -1.42 -3.43
C LEU A 312 0.47 -2.81 -4.07
N THR A 313 -0.06 -3.83 -3.40
CA THR A 313 -0.28 -5.17 -3.96
C THR A 313 -1.77 -5.48 -4.01
N ASP A 314 -2.16 -6.46 -4.84
CA ASP A 314 -3.51 -7.04 -4.84
C ASP A 314 -3.39 -8.56 -4.76
N HIS A 315 -4.16 -9.17 -3.86
CA HIS A 315 -4.15 -10.61 -3.62
C HIS A 315 -5.48 -11.12 -3.08
N ILE A 316 -5.71 -12.43 -3.23
CA ILE A 316 -6.85 -13.11 -2.62
C ILE A 316 -6.47 -13.47 -1.18
N ILE A 317 -7.28 -13.03 -0.24
CA ILE A 317 -7.20 -13.39 1.17
C ILE A 317 -8.23 -14.48 1.42
N PHE A 318 -7.79 -15.69 1.72
CA PHE A 318 -8.66 -16.75 2.21
C PHE A 318 -8.80 -16.66 3.73
N ASN A 319 -10.03 -16.75 4.24
CA ASN A 319 -10.26 -16.77 5.68
C ASN A 319 -9.82 -18.13 6.26
N GLN A 320 -8.72 -18.11 7.00
CA GLN A 320 -8.13 -19.28 7.65
C GLN A 320 -8.43 -19.29 9.16
N ASN A 321 -9.32 -18.41 9.63
CA ASN A 321 -9.60 -18.26 11.04
C ASN A 321 -10.31 -19.50 11.61
N LEU A 322 -9.61 -20.19 12.54
CA LEU A 322 -10.12 -21.38 13.25
C LEU A 322 -10.86 -21.04 14.55
N GLY A 323 -10.96 -19.75 14.87
CA GLY A 323 -11.63 -19.25 16.05
C GLY A 323 -13.15 -19.39 16.00
N GLN A 324 -13.78 -19.02 17.12
CA GLN A 324 -15.22 -19.03 17.28
C GLN A 324 -15.72 -17.67 17.73
N GLN A 325 -16.91 -17.30 17.29
CA GLN A 325 -17.64 -16.12 17.74
C GLN A 325 -19.04 -16.54 18.15
N ASN A 326 -19.45 -16.15 19.36
CA ASN A 326 -20.76 -16.52 19.93
C ASN A 326 -21.04 -18.04 19.89
N GLY A 327 -20.02 -18.85 20.15
CA GLY A 327 -20.12 -20.32 20.15
C GLY A 327 -20.25 -20.97 18.76
N LYS A 328 -20.07 -20.21 17.68
CA LYS A 328 -20.05 -20.72 16.30
C LYS A 328 -18.66 -20.53 15.68
N PRO A 329 -18.17 -21.46 14.86
CA PRO A 329 -16.98 -21.23 14.04
C PRO A 329 -17.12 -19.94 13.24
N ILE A 330 -16.07 -19.11 13.21
CA ILE A 330 -16.04 -17.88 12.42
C ILE A 330 -16.16 -18.20 10.93
N VAL A 331 -15.46 -19.24 10.50
CA VAL A 331 -15.53 -19.78 9.14
C VAL A 331 -16.28 -21.09 9.16
N ASP A 332 -17.14 -21.30 8.16
CA ASP A 332 -17.79 -22.60 7.95
C ASP A 332 -16.73 -23.74 7.97
N PRO A 333 -16.91 -24.81 8.77
CA PRO A 333 -15.89 -25.84 8.93
C PRO A 333 -15.50 -26.57 7.63
N VAL A 334 -16.41 -26.67 6.67
CA VAL A 334 -16.12 -27.27 5.36
C VAL A 334 -15.18 -26.35 4.58
N LYS A 335 -15.50 -25.06 4.51
CA LYS A 335 -14.67 -24.06 3.83
C LYS A 335 -13.32 -23.86 4.52
N SER A 336 -13.30 -23.83 5.85
CA SER A 336 -12.08 -23.71 6.65
C SER A 336 -11.10 -24.84 6.33
N ALA A 337 -11.58 -26.08 6.16
CA ALA A 337 -10.76 -27.21 5.75
C ALA A 337 -10.13 -27.01 4.35
N TRP A 338 -10.84 -26.37 3.42
CA TRP A 338 -10.28 -26.06 2.09
C TRP A 338 -9.27 -24.93 2.17
N PHE A 339 -9.61 -23.84 2.85
CA PHE A 339 -8.80 -22.63 2.92
C PHE A 339 -7.50 -22.80 3.71
N THR A 340 -7.47 -23.70 4.69
CA THR A 340 -6.25 -24.02 5.45
C THR A 340 -5.34 -25.02 4.75
N ASP A 341 -5.82 -25.78 3.75
CA ASP A 341 -4.97 -26.67 2.95
C ASP A 341 -4.11 -25.86 1.94
N VAL A 342 -2.78 -25.93 2.12
CA VAL A 342 -1.82 -25.24 1.23
C VAL A 342 -1.92 -25.71 -0.22
N ARG A 343 -2.31 -26.97 -0.47
CA ARG A 343 -2.47 -27.52 -1.83
C ARG A 343 -3.67 -26.90 -2.52
N PHE A 344 -4.77 -26.67 -1.80
CA PHE A 344 -5.93 -25.94 -2.33
C PHE A 344 -5.54 -24.51 -2.72
N ARG A 345 -4.87 -23.78 -1.82
CA ARG A 345 -4.42 -22.40 -2.11
C ARG A 345 -3.43 -22.33 -3.27
N ARG A 346 -2.49 -23.29 -3.37
CA ARG A 346 -1.55 -23.40 -4.50
C ARG A 346 -2.27 -23.76 -5.80
N ALA A 347 -3.28 -24.62 -5.77
CA ALA A 347 -4.09 -24.94 -6.94
C ALA A 347 -4.85 -23.72 -7.44
N VAL A 348 -5.50 -22.95 -6.55
CA VAL A 348 -6.13 -21.67 -6.92
C VAL A 348 -5.10 -20.72 -7.53
N SER A 349 -3.92 -20.60 -6.92
CA SER A 349 -2.86 -19.72 -7.41
C SER A 349 -2.34 -20.10 -8.81
N HIS A 350 -2.18 -21.39 -9.12
CA HIS A 350 -1.83 -21.88 -10.46
C HIS A 350 -2.97 -21.73 -11.48
N ALA A 351 -4.22 -21.62 -11.02
CA ALA A 351 -5.37 -21.48 -11.89
C ALA A 351 -5.54 -20.06 -12.45
N ILE A 352 -4.95 -19.06 -11.80
CA ILE A 352 -5.17 -17.66 -12.13
C ILE A 352 -4.14 -17.21 -13.18
N ASP A 353 -4.61 -16.83 -14.37
CA ASP A 353 -3.77 -16.28 -15.43
C ASP A 353 -3.46 -14.79 -15.15
N ARG A 354 -2.46 -14.57 -14.31
CA ARG A 354 -1.98 -13.22 -13.94
C ARG A 354 -1.55 -12.39 -15.15
N ALA A 355 -0.97 -13.04 -16.19
CA ALA A 355 -0.52 -12.33 -17.38
C ALA A 355 -1.71 -11.80 -18.19
N SER A 356 -2.76 -12.62 -18.34
CA SER A 356 -4.01 -12.19 -18.96
C SER A 356 -4.68 -11.07 -18.17
N ILE A 357 -4.76 -11.17 -16.84
CA ILE A 357 -5.30 -10.10 -15.98
C ILE A 357 -4.53 -8.79 -16.22
N VAL A 358 -3.19 -8.82 -16.19
CA VAL A 358 -2.37 -7.62 -16.39
C VAL A 358 -2.60 -7.01 -17.77
N ASN A 359 -2.56 -7.81 -18.83
CA ASN A 359 -2.62 -7.31 -20.20
C ASN A 359 -4.04 -6.88 -20.61
N SER A 360 -5.03 -7.72 -20.34
CA SER A 360 -6.40 -7.57 -20.83
C SER A 360 -7.24 -6.69 -19.92
N THR A 361 -7.10 -6.86 -18.59
CA THR A 361 -7.92 -6.14 -17.60
C THR A 361 -7.25 -4.85 -17.16
N LEU A 362 -5.94 -4.90 -16.86
CA LEU A 362 -5.20 -3.77 -16.29
C LEU A 362 -4.37 -3.00 -17.33
N GLN A 363 -4.56 -3.27 -18.62
CA GLN A 363 -3.95 -2.52 -19.73
C GLN A 363 -2.41 -2.42 -19.65
N GLY A 364 -1.75 -3.42 -19.03
CA GLY A 364 -0.29 -3.43 -18.82
C GLY A 364 0.21 -2.55 -17.67
N LEU A 365 -0.68 -1.91 -16.90
CA LEU A 365 -0.32 -0.98 -15.81
C LEU A 365 -0.17 -1.67 -14.44
N ALA A 366 0.15 -2.96 -14.47
CA ALA A 366 0.38 -3.77 -13.28
C ALA A 366 1.48 -4.79 -13.56
N THR A 367 2.08 -5.34 -12.50
CA THR A 367 3.09 -6.39 -12.59
C THR A 367 2.54 -7.67 -11.95
N PRO A 368 2.63 -8.85 -12.60
CA PRO A 368 2.31 -10.11 -11.96
C PRO A 368 3.15 -10.31 -10.69
N LEU A 369 2.48 -10.61 -9.57
CA LEU A 369 3.14 -10.80 -8.28
C LEU A 369 3.06 -12.26 -7.83
N TYR A 370 4.19 -12.78 -7.34
CA TYR A 370 4.35 -14.16 -6.84
C TYR A 370 4.82 -14.22 -5.37
N GLY A 371 4.85 -13.06 -4.71
CA GLY A 371 5.17 -12.89 -3.30
C GLY A 371 4.32 -11.79 -2.68
N PHE A 372 4.67 -11.39 -1.46
CA PHE A 372 3.91 -10.37 -0.72
C PHE A 372 4.39 -8.93 -0.97
N ILE A 373 5.67 -8.76 -1.34
CA ILE A 373 6.30 -7.46 -1.52
C ILE A 373 6.21 -7.02 -2.98
N SER A 374 5.67 -5.82 -3.24
CA SER A 374 5.58 -5.24 -4.58
C SER A 374 6.95 -5.07 -5.24
N SER A 375 7.01 -5.23 -6.57
CA SER A 375 8.18 -4.88 -7.38
C SER A 375 8.54 -3.39 -7.34
N GLY A 376 7.61 -2.53 -6.88
CA GLY A 376 7.89 -1.12 -6.58
C GLY A 376 8.87 -0.94 -5.41
N ASN A 377 9.00 -1.94 -4.54
CA ASN A 377 9.97 -1.94 -3.45
C ASN A 377 11.37 -2.32 -3.98
N ARG A 378 12.10 -1.35 -4.52
CA ARG A 378 13.42 -1.58 -5.13
C ARG A 378 14.55 -1.87 -4.12
N ILE A 379 14.27 -1.74 -2.82
CA ILE A 379 15.26 -1.92 -1.74
C ILE A 379 15.19 -3.33 -1.17
N TRP A 380 13.98 -3.83 -0.92
CA TRP A 380 13.76 -5.07 -0.17
C TRP A 380 13.01 -6.17 -0.95
N ALA A 381 12.57 -5.91 -2.19
CA ALA A 381 11.91 -6.95 -2.97
C ALA A 381 12.88 -8.07 -3.35
N ALA A 382 12.50 -9.32 -3.01
CA ALA A 382 13.19 -10.49 -3.51
C ALA A 382 12.97 -10.65 -5.02
N THR A 383 14.06 -10.78 -5.78
CA THR A 383 14.02 -10.89 -7.25
C THR A 383 13.91 -12.34 -7.74
N GLU A 384 14.27 -13.32 -6.90
CA GLU A 384 14.32 -14.74 -7.24
C GLU A 384 13.33 -15.56 -6.39
N LEU A 385 12.05 -15.23 -6.50
CA LEU A 385 10.99 -15.99 -5.84
C LEU A 385 10.50 -17.14 -6.73
N PRO A 386 10.17 -18.33 -6.16
CA PRO A 386 9.47 -19.37 -6.88
C PRO A 386 8.16 -18.82 -7.47
N ARG A 387 7.98 -19.00 -8.78
CA ARG A 387 6.80 -18.51 -9.48
C ARG A 387 5.72 -19.57 -9.53
N THR A 388 4.49 -19.15 -9.23
CA THR A 388 3.31 -19.99 -9.42
C THR A 388 2.71 -19.67 -10.79
N GLU A 389 3.32 -20.23 -11.84
CA GLU A 389 2.91 -20.01 -13.23
C GLU A 389 1.50 -20.57 -13.48
N TYR A 390 0.79 -19.99 -14.46
CA TYR A 390 -0.53 -20.47 -14.86
C TYR A 390 -0.45 -21.90 -15.41
N ASP A 391 -1.06 -22.85 -14.70
CA ASP A 391 -1.06 -24.27 -15.04
C ASP A 391 -2.29 -24.98 -14.45
N LEU A 392 -3.32 -25.14 -15.29
CA LEU A 392 -4.54 -25.87 -14.90
C LEU A 392 -4.29 -27.36 -14.64
N GLY A 393 -3.29 -27.96 -15.30
CA GLY A 393 -2.93 -29.37 -15.08
C GLY A 393 -2.35 -29.56 -13.68
N ARG A 394 -1.40 -28.71 -13.29
CA ARG A 394 -0.82 -28.68 -11.94
C ARG A 394 -1.89 -28.38 -10.89
N SER A 395 -2.80 -27.45 -11.18
CA SER A 395 -3.93 -27.12 -10.30
C SER A 395 -4.80 -28.34 -10.02
N ARG A 396 -5.20 -29.09 -11.06
CA ARG A 396 -6.01 -30.32 -10.92
C ARG A 396 -5.26 -31.42 -10.17
N ALA A 397 -3.96 -31.56 -10.40
CA ALA A 397 -3.13 -32.53 -9.68
C ALA A 397 -3.10 -32.22 -8.17
N LEU A 398 -2.86 -30.96 -7.79
CA LEU A 398 -2.86 -30.53 -6.39
C LEU A 398 -4.22 -30.73 -5.70
N LEU A 399 -5.32 -30.44 -6.41
CA LEU A 399 -6.68 -30.69 -5.91
C LEU A 399 -6.95 -32.18 -5.70
N SER A 400 -6.55 -33.03 -6.66
CA SER A 400 -6.67 -34.49 -6.53
C SER A 400 -5.84 -35.04 -5.36
N GLU A 401 -4.60 -34.57 -5.21
CA GLU A 401 -3.74 -34.90 -4.05
C GLU A 401 -4.36 -34.47 -2.72
N ALA A 402 -5.12 -33.38 -2.71
CA ALA A 402 -5.88 -32.90 -1.56
C ALA A 402 -7.24 -33.60 -1.36
N GLY A 403 -7.55 -34.61 -2.18
CA GLY A 403 -8.76 -35.42 -2.06
C GLY A 403 -10.00 -34.80 -2.69
N PHE A 404 -9.85 -33.73 -3.46
CA PHE A 404 -10.95 -33.17 -4.26
C PHE A 404 -11.19 -34.00 -5.51
N GLN A 405 -12.44 -34.10 -5.92
CA GLN A 405 -12.89 -34.88 -7.06
C GLN A 405 -13.56 -33.96 -8.07
N LEU A 406 -13.04 -33.98 -9.30
CA LEU A 406 -13.70 -33.35 -10.43
C LEU A 406 -14.81 -34.28 -10.94
N ARG A 407 -16.01 -33.74 -11.07
CA ARG A 407 -17.19 -34.37 -11.67
C ARG A 407 -17.70 -33.51 -12.82
N GLY A 408 -18.71 -33.97 -13.55
CA GLY A 408 -19.27 -33.23 -14.68
C GLY A 408 -18.52 -33.45 -16.00
N SER A 409 -18.83 -32.63 -17.01
CA SER A 409 -18.18 -32.69 -18.33
C SER A 409 -16.96 -31.78 -18.39
N GLN A 410 -16.19 -31.86 -19.48
CA GLN A 410 -15.07 -30.92 -19.69
C GLN A 410 -15.54 -29.46 -19.81
N ASP A 411 -16.74 -29.23 -20.37
CA ASP A 411 -17.29 -27.90 -20.59
C ASP A 411 -18.05 -27.35 -19.37
N ALA A 412 -18.44 -28.23 -18.44
CA ALA A 412 -19.11 -27.89 -17.20
C ALA A 412 -18.56 -28.75 -16.04
N PRO A 413 -17.29 -28.53 -15.64
CA PRO A 413 -16.71 -29.24 -14.52
C PRO A 413 -17.37 -28.80 -13.20
N GLU A 414 -17.45 -29.72 -12.25
CA GLU A 414 -17.89 -29.47 -10.88
C GLU A 414 -16.91 -30.10 -9.90
N LEU A 415 -16.39 -29.30 -8.97
CA LEU A 415 -15.41 -29.75 -7.98
C LEU A 415 -16.13 -30.08 -6.66
N PHE A 416 -15.81 -31.25 -6.12
CA PHE A 416 -16.29 -31.69 -4.81
C PHE A 416 -15.12 -32.02 -3.90
N ASP A 417 -15.26 -31.78 -2.60
CA ASP A 417 -14.28 -32.27 -1.63
C ASP A 417 -14.41 -33.79 -1.41
N GLY A 418 -13.50 -34.36 -0.61
CA GLY A 418 -13.50 -35.79 -0.29
C GLY A 418 -14.75 -36.29 0.46
N LYS A 419 -15.58 -35.38 0.98
CA LYS A 419 -16.85 -35.68 1.66
C LYS A 419 -18.07 -35.47 0.75
N GLY A 420 -17.86 -35.06 -0.51
CA GLY A 420 -18.92 -34.82 -1.47
C GLY A 420 -19.60 -33.46 -1.34
N ASN A 421 -19.00 -32.50 -0.63
CA ASN A 421 -19.49 -31.12 -0.62
C ASN A 421 -19.03 -30.41 -1.90
N PRO A 422 -19.90 -29.68 -2.61
CA PRO A 422 -19.49 -28.87 -3.75
C PRO A 422 -18.60 -27.72 -3.29
N VAL A 423 -17.49 -27.49 -3.99
CA VAL A 423 -16.57 -26.40 -3.69
C VAL A 423 -17.17 -25.07 -4.15
N ALA A 424 -17.83 -24.40 -3.20
CA ALA A 424 -18.53 -23.14 -3.42
C ALA A 424 -18.17 -22.11 -2.34
N TRP A 425 -17.85 -20.89 -2.76
CA TRP A 425 -17.46 -19.81 -1.85
C TRP A 425 -17.64 -18.42 -2.47
N THR A 426 -17.68 -17.40 -1.62
CA THR A 426 -17.85 -16.00 -2.02
C THR A 426 -16.51 -15.25 -2.05
N LEU A 427 -16.25 -14.52 -3.13
CA LEU A 427 -15.16 -13.56 -3.24
C LEU A 427 -15.71 -12.15 -3.05
N ILE A 428 -15.39 -11.53 -1.91
CA ILE A 428 -15.78 -10.15 -1.61
C ILE A 428 -14.80 -9.18 -2.29
N VAL A 429 -15.33 -8.10 -2.86
CA VAL A 429 -14.55 -7.06 -3.55
C VAL A 429 -15.09 -5.67 -3.19
N PRO A 430 -14.23 -4.66 -2.94
CA PRO A 430 -14.69 -3.28 -2.74
C PRO A 430 -15.37 -2.73 -4.00
N ALA A 431 -16.60 -2.23 -3.86
CA ALA A 431 -17.41 -1.72 -4.96
C ALA A 431 -16.80 -0.47 -5.64
N GLU A 432 -16.03 0.31 -4.89
CA GLU A 432 -15.38 1.54 -5.36
C GLU A 432 -14.15 1.28 -6.25
N SER A 433 -13.70 0.02 -6.34
CA SER A 433 -12.53 -0.38 -7.11
C SER A 433 -12.91 -1.16 -8.37
N GLU A 434 -13.33 -0.45 -9.41
CA GLU A 434 -13.66 -1.07 -10.71
C GLU A 434 -12.55 -2.00 -11.25
N PRO A 435 -11.25 -1.68 -11.17
CA PRO A 435 -10.19 -2.60 -11.59
C PRO A 435 -10.21 -3.93 -10.82
N ARG A 436 -10.43 -3.91 -9.50
CA ARG A 436 -10.55 -5.14 -8.70
C ARG A 436 -11.80 -5.94 -9.04
N VAL A 437 -12.93 -5.27 -9.29
CA VAL A 437 -14.15 -5.95 -9.72
C VAL A 437 -13.92 -6.69 -11.04
N ALA A 438 -13.25 -6.05 -12.00
CA ALA A 438 -12.90 -6.69 -13.27
C ALA A 438 -11.89 -7.83 -13.10
N MET A 439 -10.89 -7.68 -12.21
CA MET A 439 -9.98 -8.77 -11.85
C MET A 439 -10.72 -9.96 -11.24
N ALA A 440 -11.68 -9.71 -10.36
CA ALA A 440 -12.47 -10.75 -9.71
C ALA A 440 -13.31 -11.55 -10.72
N THR A 441 -13.84 -10.91 -11.76
CA THR A 441 -14.54 -11.60 -12.86
C THR A 441 -13.61 -12.55 -13.60
N VAL A 442 -12.41 -12.12 -13.97
CA VAL A 442 -11.43 -13.01 -14.63
C VAL A 442 -11.01 -14.16 -13.71
N ILE A 443 -10.77 -13.87 -12.43
CA ILE A 443 -10.47 -14.91 -11.42
C ILE A 443 -11.63 -15.91 -11.30
N GLN A 444 -12.88 -15.45 -11.30
CA GLN A 444 -14.05 -16.32 -11.27
C GLN A 444 -14.09 -17.22 -12.52
N GLU A 445 -13.89 -16.66 -13.72
CA GLU A 445 -13.85 -17.42 -14.97
C GLU A 445 -12.75 -18.49 -14.97
N ASP A 446 -11.56 -18.15 -14.47
CA ASP A 446 -10.44 -19.09 -14.34
C ASP A 446 -10.75 -20.24 -13.38
N LEU A 447 -11.37 -19.94 -12.23
CA LEU A 447 -11.68 -20.94 -11.20
C LEU A 447 -12.88 -21.84 -11.56
N VAL A 448 -13.81 -21.33 -12.39
CA VAL A 448 -14.88 -22.17 -12.97
C VAL A 448 -14.30 -23.27 -13.85
N ARG A 449 -13.14 -23.07 -14.51
CA ARG A 449 -12.45 -24.12 -15.30
C ARG A 449 -11.90 -25.27 -14.45
N LEU A 450 -11.81 -25.07 -13.14
CA LEU A 450 -11.51 -26.11 -12.15
C LEU A 450 -12.77 -26.72 -11.53
N GLY A 451 -13.95 -26.27 -11.92
CA GLY A 451 -15.24 -26.69 -11.38
C GLY A 451 -15.63 -26.04 -10.05
N MET A 452 -14.92 -24.99 -9.63
CA MET A 452 -15.28 -24.23 -8.43
C MET A 452 -16.45 -23.28 -8.70
N LYS A 453 -17.37 -23.15 -7.74
CA LYS A 453 -18.46 -22.16 -7.78
C LYS A 453 -18.08 -20.94 -6.96
N VAL A 454 -17.52 -19.92 -7.62
CA VAL A 454 -17.12 -18.66 -6.97
C VAL A 454 -18.19 -17.61 -7.21
N GLN A 455 -18.78 -17.05 -6.15
CA GLN A 455 -19.72 -15.93 -6.26
C GLN A 455 -18.99 -14.62 -5.94
N ILE A 456 -18.98 -13.67 -6.87
CA ILE A 456 -18.47 -12.32 -6.60
C ILE A 456 -19.53 -11.53 -5.82
N ALA A 457 -19.13 -10.92 -4.72
CA ALA A 457 -19.98 -10.01 -3.93
C ALA A 457 -19.28 -8.64 -3.80
N THR A 458 -19.83 -7.63 -4.46
CA THR A 458 -19.35 -6.25 -4.33
C THR A 458 -20.04 -5.57 -3.15
N ILE A 459 -19.24 -5.01 -2.24
CA ILE A 459 -19.74 -4.28 -1.06
C ILE A 459 -18.91 -3.01 -0.85
N GLU A 460 -19.42 -2.05 -0.06
CA GLU A 460 -18.69 -0.82 0.27
C GLU A 460 -17.36 -1.10 0.97
N ASN A 461 -16.30 -0.35 0.67
CA ASN A 461 -14.96 -0.55 1.22
C ASN A 461 -14.92 -0.51 2.77
N ALA A 462 -15.78 0.30 3.38
CA ALA A 462 -15.94 0.33 4.84
C ALA A 462 -16.43 -1.01 5.40
N GLN A 463 -17.35 -1.68 4.69
CA GLN A 463 -17.84 -3.02 5.06
C GLN A 463 -16.80 -4.11 4.80
N VAL A 464 -16.02 -4.01 3.71
CA VAL A 464 -14.86 -4.89 3.48
C VAL A 464 -13.89 -4.79 4.67
N THR A 465 -13.56 -3.56 5.08
CA THR A 465 -12.64 -3.30 6.20
C THR A 465 -13.19 -3.86 7.51
N ALA A 466 -14.46 -3.60 7.84
CA ALA A 466 -15.09 -4.12 9.05
C ALA A 466 -15.13 -5.65 9.09
N ARG A 467 -15.46 -6.30 7.96
CA ARG A 467 -15.44 -7.76 7.86
C ARG A 467 -14.03 -8.33 7.96
N ARG A 468 -13.03 -7.65 7.40
CA ARG A 468 -11.63 -8.10 7.47
C ARG A 468 -11.03 -7.98 8.88
N THR A 469 -11.36 -6.93 9.63
CA THR A 469 -10.63 -6.60 10.88
C THR A 469 -11.45 -6.74 12.17
N GLN A 470 -12.78 -6.81 12.09
CA GLN A 470 -13.66 -6.83 13.26
C GLN A 470 -14.54 -8.07 13.33
N THR A 471 -15.34 -8.33 12.29
CA THR A 471 -16.33 -9.42 12.33
C THR A 471 -15.83 -10.73 11.76
N TYR A 472 -14.82 -10.69 10.88
CA TYR A 472 -14.26 -11.85 10.20
C TYR A 472 -15.28 -12.64 9.35
N GLU A 473 -16.39 -11.99 8.97
CA GLU A 473 -17.49 -12.60 8.20
C GLU A 473 -17.24 -12.58 6.69
N TYR A 474 -16.35 -13.45 6.22
CA TYR A 474 -16.02 -13.64 4.80
C TYR A 474 -15.46 -15.03 4.52
N ASP A 475 -15.64 -15.53 3.29
CA ASP A 475 -14.92 -16.71 2.80
C ASP A 475 -13.55 -16.31 2.24
N ALA A 476 -13.56 -15.42 1.25
CA ALA A 476 -12.38 -14.82 0.67
C ALA A 476 -12.63 -13.35 0.28
N ILE A 477 -11.56 -12.55 0.22
CA ILE A 477 -11.58 -11.15 -0.21
C ILE A 477 -10.50 -10.93 -1.27
N LEU A 478 -10.81 -10.23 -2.36
CA LEU A 478 -9.79 -9.65 -3.23
C LEU A 478 -9.49 -8.23 -2.74
N PHE A 479 -8.34 -8.08 -2.09
CA PHE A 479 -7.91 -6.82 -1.49
C PHE A 479 -6.41 -6.62 -1.65
N GLY A 480 -5.90 -5.51 -1.15
CA GLY A 480 -4.50 -5.16 -1.28
C GLY A 480 -3.85 -4.71 0.01
N THR A 481 -2.53 -4.90 0.10
CA THR A 481 -1.71 -4.26 1.12
C THR A 481 -1.09 -3.01 0.51
N ASN A 482 -1.24 -1.88 1.18
CA ASN A 482 -0.61 -0.63 0.79
C ASN A 482 0.43 -0.25 1.85
N ALA A 483 1.71 -0.30 1.48
CA ALA A 483 2.75 0.32 2.27
C ALA A 483 3.04 1.72 1.76
N THR A 484 3.34 2.64 2.68
CA THR A 484 3.70 4.03 2.35
C THR A 484 5.19 4.19 2.07
N GLU A 485 6.00 3.22 2.49
CA GLU A 485 7.45 3.18 2.37
C GLU A 485 7.96 1.73 2.25
N PRO A 486 9.15 1.52 1.66
CA PRO A 486 9.63 0.19 1.31
C PRO A 486 10.15 -0.63 2.48
N ASP A 487 10.27 -0.07 3.69
CA ASP A 487 10.88 -0.78 4.81
C ASP A 487 10.06 -2.01 5.24
N PRO A 488 10.69 -3.20 5.48
CA PRO A 488 9.98 -4.40 5.90
C PRO A 488 9.21 -4.23 7.20
N SER A 489 9.68 -3.36 8.12
CA SER A 489 9.01 -3.11 9.40
C SER A 489 7.59 -2.55 9.20
N SER A 490 7.36 -1.78 8.14
CA SER A 490 6.03 -1.26 7.76
C SER A 490 5.03 -2.35 7.37
N TYR A 491 5.50 -3.58 7.10
CA TYR A 491 4.65 -4.74 6.78
C TYR A 491 4.39 -5.66 7.98
N THR A 492 5.05 -5.43 9.12
CA THR A 492 5.03 -6.34 10.28
C THR A 492 3.61 -6.65 10.76
N ASN A 493 2.75 -5.63 10.80
CA ASN A 493 1.36 -5.78 11.22
C ASN A 493 0.52 -6.67 10.28
N PHE A 494 0.89 -6.78 9.01
CA PHE A 494 0.22 -7.69 8.07
C PHE A 494 0.82 -9.10 8.11
N LEU A 495 2.10 -9.24 8.49
CA LEU A 495 2.82 -10.52 8.42
C LEU A 495 2.78 -11.32 9.72
N ARG A 496 2.82 -10.68 10.90
CA ARG A 496 2.79 -11.37 12.19
C ARG A 496 1.38 -11.87 12.52
N SER A 497 1.28 -13.14 12.87
CA SER A 497 0.02 -13.81 13.19
C SER A 497 -0.67 -13.27 14.46
N SER A 498 0.09 -12.69 15.38
CA SER A 498 -0.43 -12.04 16.59
C SER A 498 -1.13 -10.70 16.32
N SER A 499 -0.86 -10.07 15.16
CA SER A 499 -1.41 -8.75 14.84
C SER A 499 -2.91 -8.78 14.60
N ALA A 500 -3.59 -7.71 15.02
CA ALA A 500 -5.02 -7.50 14.77
C ALA A 500 -5.35 -7.25 13.28
N THR A 501 -4.38 -6.83 12.48
CA THR A 501 -4.56 -6.50 11.05
C THR A 501 -4.00 -7.55 10.10
N HIS A 502 -3.51 -8.67 10.64
CA HIS A 502 -3.12 -9.85 9.87
C HIS A 502 -4.31 -10.43 9.09
N ASP A 503 -4.06 -10.83 7.85
CA ASP A 503 -5.11 -10.94 6.83
C ASP A 503 -5.98 -12.21 6.91
N TRP A 504 -5.41 -13.35 7.29
CA TRP A 504 -6.09 -14.64 7.11
C TRP A 504 -6.45 -15.36 8.41
N TYR A 505 -5.67 -15.21 9.48
CA TYR A 505 -6.01 -15.71 10.80
C TYR A 505 -5.35 -14.83 11.89
N PRO A 506 -5.91 -13.63 12.15
CA PRO A 506 -5.31 -12.66 13.06
C PRO A 506 -5.41 -13.07 14.53
N LYS A 507 -4.61 -12.41 15.36
CA LYS A 507 -4.61 -12.54 16.83
C LYS A 507 -4.37 -13.97 17.33
N GLN A 508 -3.46 -14.70 16.69
CA GLN A 508 -3.05 -16.02 17.18
C GLN A 508 -2.25 -15.87 18.49
N GLU A 509 -2.56 -16.70 19.49
CA GLU A 509 -1.87 -16.71 20.78
C GLU A 509 -0.42 -17.21 20.68
N LYS A 510 -0.12 -17.95 19.61
CA LYS A 510 1.22 -18.48 19.34
C LYS A 510 1.63 -18.11 17.92
N PRO A 511 2.92 -17.81 17.70
CA PRO A 511 3.52 -17.68 16.38
C PRO A 511 3.05 -18.75 15.39
N ALA A 512 2.56 -18.34 14.23
CA ALA A 512 2.17 -19.26 13.16
C ALA A 512 3.39 -19.87 12.44
N THR A 513 4.55 -19.22 12.54
CA THR A 513 5.78 -19.60 11.84
C THR A 513 7.03 -19.38 12.70
N PRO A 514 8.13 -20.11 12.45
CA PRO A 514 9.34 -20.00 13.28
C PRO A 514 10.06 -18.65 13.26
N TRP A 515 9.82 -17.80 12.26
CA TRP A 515 10.46 -16.48 12.20
C TRP A 515 9.79 -15.44 13.10
N GLU A 516 8.60 -15.75 13.61
CA GLU A 516 7.84 -14.90 14.53
C GLU A 516 8.23 -15.12 16.00
N GLU A 517 8.95 -16.21 16.31
CA GLU A 517 9.61 -16.48 17.60
C GLU A 517 10.94 -15.73 17.70
#